data_AF-A0AAD2K5N9-F1
#
_entry.id   AF-A0AAD2K5N9-F1
#
_cell.length_a   1.000
_cell.length_b   1.000
_cell.length_c   1.000
_cell.angle_alpha   90.00
_cell.angle_beta   90.00
_cell.angle_gamma   90.00
#
_symmetry.space_group_name_H-M   'P 1'
#
loop_
_entity.id
_entity.type
_entity.pdbx_description
1 polymer ?
#
loop_
_entity_poly.entity_id
_entity_poly.type
_entity_poly.pdbx_seq_one_letter_code
_entity_poly.pdbx_strand_id
1 'polypeptide(L)'
;MANETHSEKGPDIPFSLDEYEDRLVPEFRMKDRLAFWDGPIRAFLREHGYVLYSMRSFPEYDVDSLMYPALETPEGPDDDGATYALMDLDSPEREMPDPGDESYLSLRRRSYAREARGRAAFAQSEARPDRHFAIKLVRAESVEIHTIKLIYEASKEKPVRGLIPVIEIIPFRGHWLVVMPRWGENIMLPFPTLVGQVLDSIEDLLEGLGFLHSHNIVHRDHSAKNLVVNHVPVLTYEDLREVPPTRQAARDAGVLRHAI
;
A
#
# COMPACT_ATOMS: atom_id res chain seq x y z
N MET A 1 5.28 -34.18 -23.43
CA MET A 1 4.96 -34.48 -22.02
C MET A 1 4.25 -33.25 -21.48
N ALA A 2 2.93 -33.33 -21.31
CA ALA A 2 2.12 -32.24 -20.81
C ALA A 2 2.19 -32.26 -19.28
N ASN A 3 2.57 -31.15 -18.67
CA ASN A 3 2.52 -30.98 -17.22
C ASN A 3 1.10 -30.52 -16.86
N GLU A 4 0.35 -31.39 -16.19
CA GLU A 4 -0.92 -31.05 -15.57
C GLU A 4 -0.64 -30.19 -14.33
N THR A 5 -0.96 -28.90 -14.41
CA THR A 5 -0.99 -28.01 -13.24
C THR A 5 -2.22 -28.36 -12.41
N HIS A 6 -1.99 -29.01 -11.27
CA HIS A 6 -3.02 -29.22 -10.24
C HIS A 6 -3.52 -27.86 -9.73
N SER A 7 -4.73 -27.50 -10.14
CA SER A 7 -5.52 -26.43 -9.53
C SER A 7 -6.03 -26.94 -8.17
N GLU A 8 -5.32 -26.64 -7.09
CA GLU A 8 -5.85 -26.86 -5.74
C GLU A 8 -7.12 -26.03 -5.54
N LYS A 9 -8.22 -26.70 -5.22
CA LYS A 9 -9.49 -26.05 -4.88
C LYS A 9 -9.35 -25.43 -3.49
N GLY A 10 -9.16 -24.11 -3.45
CA GLY A 10 -9.20 -23.34 -2.20
C GLY A 10 -10.59 -23.37 -1.52
N PRO A 11 -10.69 -23.03 -0.23
CA PRO A 11 -11.92 -23.09 0.58
C PRO A 11 -13.09 -22.26 0.00
N ASP A 12 -14.32 -22.74 0.07
CA ASP A 12 -15.51 -22.06 -0.45
C ASP A 12 -15.68 -20.63 0.13
N ILE A 13 -15.66 -19.62 -0.74
CA ILE A 13 -16.03 -18.24 -0.41
C ILE A 13 -17.45 -18.02 -0.92
N PRO A 14 -18.35 -17.36 -0.16
CA PRO A 14 -19.78 -17.29 -0.47
C PRO A 14 -20.18 -16.47 -1.71
N PHE A 15 -19.24 -15.95 -2.50
CA PHE A 15 -19.52 -15.16 -3.72
C PHE A 15 -18.42 -15.32 -4.78
N SER A 16 -18.79 -15.12 -6.06
CA SER A 16 -17.86 -15.18 -7.20
C SER A 16 -17.05 -13.88 -7.29
N LEU A 17 -15.73 -13.98 -7.48
CA LEU A 17 -14.87 -12.81 -7.68
C LEU A 17 -15.12 -12.13 -9.03
N ASP A 18 -15.67 -12.83 -10.03
CA ASP A 18 -16.09 -12.20 -11.27
C ASP A 18 -17.29 -11.24 -11.05
N GLU A 19 -18.13 -11.52 -10.05
CA GLU A 19 -19.21 -10.60 -9.63
C GLU A 19 -18.68 -9.36 -8.89
N TYR A 20 -17.45 -9.41 -8.36
CA TYR A 20 -16.79 -8.31 -7.63
C TYR A 20 -16.32 -7.17 -8.55
N GLU A 21 -15.91 -7.49 -9.80
CA GLU A 21 -15.40 -6.50 -10.76
C GLU A 21 -16.38 -6.12 -11.88
N ASP A 22 -17.14 -7.07 -12.45
CA ASP A 22 -18.06 -6.79 -13.57
C ASP A 22 -19.30 -5.97 -13.16
N ARG A 23 -19.53 -5.87 -11.85
CA ARG A 23 -20.48 -4.95 -11.23
C ARG A 23 -19.74 -3.83 -10.52
N LEU A 24 -19.32 -2.81 -11.29
CA LEU A 24 -19.35 -1.42 -10.81
C LEU A 24 -20.80 -0.96 -10.58
N VAL A 25 -21.61 -1.80 -9.94
CA VAL A 25 -22.88 -1.42 -9.36
C VAL A 25 -22.52 -0.66 -8.08
N PRO A 26 -23.10 0.53 -7.84
CA PRO A 26 -22.92 1.31 -6.61
C PRO A 26 -23.18 0.56 -5.28
N GLU A 27 -23.56 -0.72 -5.34
CA GLU A 27 -24.13 -1.49 -4.25
C GLU A 27 -23.20 -2.57 -3.69
N PHE A 28 -21.97 -2.76 -4.20
CA PHE A 28 -20.98 -3.58 -3.48
C PHE A 28 -20.53 -2.80 -2.24
N ARG A 29 -21.17 -3.09 -1.11
CA ARG A 29 -21.01 -2.33 0.12
C ARG A 29 -19.59 -2.55 0.63
N MET A 30 -18.99 -1.50 1.19
CA MET A 30 -17.67 -1.57 1.87
C MET A 30 -17.55 -2.82 2.75
N LYS A 31 -18.63 -3.18 3.45
CA LYS A 31 -18.76 -4.39 4.28
C LYS A 31 -18.36 -5.69 3.56
N ASP A 32 -18.76 -5.89 2.31
CA ASP A 32 -18.47 -7.12 1.57
C ASP A 32 -16.99 -7.16 1.14
N ARG A 33 -16.40 -5.99 0.86
CA ARG A 33 -14.95 -5.87 0.57
C ARG A 33 -14.11 -6.16 1.81
N LEU A 34 -14.53 -5.65 2.97
CA LEU A 34 -13.87 -5.99 4.24
C LEU A 34 -14.01 -7.48 4.54
N ALA A 35 -15.20 -8.05 4.34
CA ALA A 35 -15.43 -9.48 4.54
C ALA A 35 -14.60 -10.35 3.58
N PHE A 36 -14.33 -9.87 2.36
CA PHE A 36 -13.40 -10.53 1.45
C PHE A 36 -12.00 -10.60 2.07
N TRP A 37 -11.42 -9.45 2.46
CA TRP A 37 -10.07 -9.37 3.03
C TRP A 37 -9.93 -10.06 4.40
N ASP A 38 -10.98 -10.06 5.21
CA ASP A 38 -11.05 -10.81 6.48
C ASP A 38 -11.40 -12.29 6.32
N GLY A 39 -11.77 -12.71 5.12
CA GLY A 39 -12.14 -14.08 4.79
C GLY A 39 -10.94 -15.00 4.57
N PRO A 40 -11.10 -16.05 3.74
CA PRO A 40 -10.05 -17.06 3.53
C PRO A 40 -8.74 -16.52 2.95
N ILE A 41 -8.77 -15.36 2.29
CA ILE A 41 -7.54 -14.70 1.80
C ILE A 41 -6.61 -14.29 2.94
N ARG A 42 -7.12 -13.97 4.14
CA ARG A 42 -6.30 -13.62 5.31
C ARG A 42 -5.43 -14.80 5.74
N ALA A 43 -5.99 -16.01 5.79
CA ALA A 43 -5.24 -17.22 6.10
C ALA A 43 -4.21 -17.53 5.00
N PHE A 44 -4.64 -17.45 3.74
CA PHE A 44 -3.76 -17.65 2.57
C PHE A 44 -2.55 -16.70 2.57
N LEU A 45 -2.77 -15.41 2.82
CA LEU A 45 -1.69 -14.42 2.89
C LEU A 45 -0.74 -14.68 4.06
N ARG A 46 -1.27 -15.15 5.20
CA ARG A 46 -0.45 -15.52 6.34
C ARG A 46 0.47 -16.70 6.04
N GLU A 47 -0.01 -17.70 5.30
CA GLU A 47 0.82 -18.82 4.81
C GLU A 47 1.96 -18.35 3.89
N HIS A 48 1.79 -17.20 3.22
CA HIS A 48 2.81 -16.54 2.42
C HIS A 48 3.66 -15.53 3.23
N GLY A 49 3.51 -15.50 4.57
CA GLY A 49 4.28 -14.63 5.45
C GLY A 49 3.77 -13.18 5.53
N TYR A 50 2.54 -12.91 5.07
CA TYR A 50 1.92 -11.59 5.12
C TYR A 50 0.77 -11.54 6.14
N VAL A 51 0.94 -10.72 7.17
CA VAL A 51 -0.09 -10.46 8.18
C VAL A 51 -0.87 -9.21 7.79
N LEU A 52 -2.09 -9.40 7.27
CA LEU A 52 -2.99 -8.31 6.93
C LEU A 52 -3.25 -7.41 8.14
N TYR A 53 -3.28 -6.10 7.89
CA TYR A 53 -3.67 -5.08 8.85
C TYR A 53 -5.02 -5.42 9.50
N SER A 54 -5.18 -4.99 10.75
CA SER A 54 -6.45 -5.05 11.44
C SER A 54 -7.37 -3.96 10.88
N MET A 55 -8.58 -4.34 10.50
CA MET A 55 -9.59 -3.41 10.01
C MET A 55 -10.59 -3.11 11.11
N ARG A 56 -10.88 -1.84 11.36
CA ARG A 56 -11.93 -1.41 12.30
C ARG A 56 -12.94 -0.52 11.56
N SER A 57 -14.20 -0.92 11.62
CA SER A 57 -15.32 -0.12 11.11
C SER A 57 -15.80 0.81 12.22
N PHE A 58 -16.02 2.08 11.88
CA PHE A 58 -16.57 3.09 12.77
C PHE A 58 -17.93 3.54 12.22
N PRO A 59 -19.02 2.82 12.53
CA PRO A 59 -20.33 3.08 11.95
C PRO A 59 -20.86 4.48 12.28
N GLU A 60 -20.34 5.14 13.32
CA GLU A 60 -20.76 6.46 13.77
C GLU A 60 -20.27 7.61 12.87
N TYR A 61 -19.21 7.42 12.07
CA TYR A 61 -18.47 8.54 11.48
C TYR A 61 -18.53 8.67 9.96
N ASP A 62 -19.32 7.86 9.25
CA ASP A 62 -19.38 7.80 7.77
C ASP A 62 -17.98 7.76 7.09
N VAL A 63 -16.98 7.31 7.85
CA VAL A 63 -15.61 7.13 7.38
C VAL A 63 -15.44 5.67 7.05
N ASP A 64 -15.05 5.46 5.80
CA ASP A 64 -14.47 4.23 5.29
C ASP A 64 -13.47 3.64 6.31
N SER A 65 -13.49 2.33 6.43
CA SER A 65 -12.79 1.59 7.49
C SER A 65 -11.32 1.98 7.64
N LEU A 66 -10.87 2.06 8.90
CA LEU A 66 -9.48 2.34 9.21
C LEU A 66 -8.70 1.03 9.32
N MET A 67 -7.56 0.98 8.64
CA MET A 67 -6.64 -0.16 8.67
C MET A 67 -5.42 0.19 9.51
N TYR A 68 -5.03 -0.70 10.43
CA TYR A 68 -3.89 -0.51 11.32
C TYR A 68 -2.93 -1.70 11.23
N PRO A 69 -1.60 -1.49 11.36
CA PRO A 69 -0.63 -2.56 11.55
C PRO A 69 -1.13 -3.57 12.60
N ALA A 70 -1.11 -4.85 12.24
CA ALA A 70 -1.57 -5.94 13.10
C ALA A 70 -0.47 -6.39 14.08
N LEU A 71 0.79 -6.23 13.69
CA LEU A 71 1.98 -6.51 14.49
C LEU A 71 2.58 -5.20 15.01
N GLU A 72 3.30 -5.28 16.12
CA GLU A 72 4.12 -4.16 16.58
C GLU A 72 5.24 -3.89 15.57
N THR A 73 5.36 -2.65 15.12
CA THR A 73 6.43 -2.22 14.22
C THR A 73 7.63 -1.84 15.10
N PRO A 74 8.77 -2.53 14.99
CA PRO A 74 9.98 -2.18 15.74
C PRO A 74 10.42 -0.74 15.46
N GLU A 75 10.94 -0.06 16.46
CA GLU A 75 11.58 1.25 16.29
C GLU A 75 12.92 1.08 15.56
N GLY A 76 13.11 1.86 14.49
CA GLY A 76 14.40 1.97 13.81
C GLY A 76 14.27 2.08 12.29
N PRO A 77 15.24 2.72 11.62
CA PRO A 77 15.29 2.75 10.17
C PRO A 77 15.55 1.35 9.62
N ASP A 78 14.83 0.99 8.57
CA ASP A 78 15.09 -0.20 7.78
C ASP A 78 16.46 -0.05 7.08
N ASP A 79 17.35 -1.04 7.24
CA ASP A 79 18.71 -1.02 6.66
C ASP A 79 18.70 -1.38 5.14
N ASP A 80 17.53 -1.73 4.60
CA ASP A 80 17.33 -2.22 3.22
C ASP A 80 17.18 -1.11 2.16
N GLY A 81 17.56 0.12 2.49
CA GLY A 81 17.55 1.27 1.58
C GLY A 81 16.15 1.76 1.21
N ALA A 82 16.00 2.35 0.02
CA ALA A 82 14.79 3.09 -0.37
C ALA A 82 13.60 2.24 -0.84
N THR A 83 13.65 0.91 -0.67
CA THR A 83 12.63 -0.03 -1.15
C THR A 83 11.37 0.03 -0.29
N TYR A 84 11.54 -0.03 1.03
CA TYR A 84 10.45 0.04 1.99
C TYR A 84 10.24 1.47 2.46
N ALA A 85 9.03 1.77 2.92
CA ALA A 85 8.73 3.11 3.38
C ALA A 85 9.29 3.35 4.77
N LEU A 86 9.81 4.56 4.98
CA LEU A 86 10.07 5.09 6.30
C LEU A 86 8.74 5.27 7.02
N MET A 87 8.57 4.60 8.16
CA MET A 87 7.36 4.67 8.97
C MET A 87 7.55 5.69 10.08
N ASP A 88 6.60 6.60 10.23
CA ASP A 88 6.52 7.40 11.43
C ASP A 88 5.98 6.53 12.57
N LEU A 89 6.81 6.33 13.60
CA LEU A 89 6.42 5.65 14.84
C LEU A 89 6.29 6.65 16.00
N ASP A 90 6.97 7.79 15.88
CA ASP A 90 7.02 8.86 16.87
C ASP A 90 6.07 10.01 16.48
N SER A 91 4.79 9.90 16.84
CA SER A 91 4.00 11.12 17.04
C SER A 91 3.96 11.40 18.54
N PRO A 92 4.38 12.60 19.01
CA PRO A 92 4.35 12.93 20.42
C PRO A 92 2.93 12.75 20.95
N GLU A 93 2.81 12.31 22.21
CA GLU A 93 1.53 12.13 22.90
C GLU A 93 0.77 13.47 22.96
N ARG A 94 0.04 13.82 21.90
CA ARG A 94 -0.85 14.98 21.91
C ARG A 94 -2.07 14.57 22.74
N GLU A 95 -2.29 15.29 23.83
CA GLU A 95 -3.53 15.22 24.62
C GLU A 95 -4.70 15.70 23.74
N MET A 96 -5.25 14.79 22.94
CA MET A 96 -6.56 15.00 22.31
C MET A 96 -7.63 15.01 23.41
N PRO A 97 -8.62 15.93 23.35
CA PRO A 97 -9.65 16.06 24.36
C PRO A 97 -10.40 14.73 24.52
N ASP A 98 -10.44 14.27 25.77
CA ASP A 98 -10.97 12.98 26.24
C ASP A 98 -12.25 12.53 25.51
N PRO A 99 -12.17 11.50 24.64
CA PRO A 99 -13.29 10.64 24.36
C PRO A 99 -13.12 9.42 25.26
N GLY A 100 -14.00 9.22 26.25
CA GLY A 100 -13.92 8.18 27.29
C GLY A 100 -13.98 6.71 26.82
N ASP A 101 -13.17 6.35 25.81
CA ASP A 101 -13.00 5.04 25.23
C ASP A 101 -11.49 4.77 25.08
N GLU A 102 -10.92 4.05 26.07
CA GLU A 102 -9.51 3.63 26.09
C GLU A 102 -9.08 2.89 24.81
N SER A 103 -10.02 2.31 24.05
CA SER A 103 -9.73 1.63 22.78
C SER A 103 -9.33 2.58 21.65
N TYR A 104 -9.58 3.89 21.79
CA TYR A 104 -9.17 4.92 20.84
C TYR A 104 -7.73 5.39 21.10
N LEU A 105 -7.28 5.32 22.36
CA LEU A 105 -5.94 5.73 22.77
C LEU A 105 -4.84 4.81 22.23
N SER A 106 -5.10 3.50 22.09
CA SER A 106 -4.14 2.54 21.52
C SER A 106 -3.99 2.65 19.99
N LEU A 107 -4.96 3.28 19.31
CA LEU A 107 -4.87 3.61 17.88
C LEU A 107 -3.99 4.84 17.61
N ARG A 108 -3.65 5.64 18.65
CA ARG A 108 -2.85 6.88 18.56
C ARG A 108 -1.42 6.68 18.04
N ARG A 109 -0.89 5.46 18.09
CA ARG A 109 0.51 5.16 17.72
C ARG A 109 0.67 4.48 16.36
N ARG A 110 -0.40 4.37 15.57
CA ARG A 110 -0.39 3.54 14.35
C ARG A 110 -0.74 4.37 13.13
N SER A 111 0.21 4.45 12.20
CA SER A 111 0.00 4.95 10.83
C SER A 111 -1.18 4.21 10.18
N TYR A 112 -2.37 4.81 10.21
CA TYR A 112 -3.54 4.19 9.57
C TYR A 112 -3.51 4.44 8.07
N ALA A 113 -4.18 3.56 7.35
CA ALA A 113 -4.43 3.76 5.93
C ALA A 113 -5.93 3.85 5.68
N ARG A 114 -6.30 4.67 4.69
CA ARG A 114 -7.65 4.72 4.15
C ARG A 114 -7.61 4.06 2.78
N GLU A 115 -8.47 3.09 2.54
CA GLU A 115 -8.63 2.47 1.23
C GLU A 115 -10.11 2.47 0.87
N ALA A 116 -10.54 3.52 0.16
CA ALA A 116 -11.96 3.76 -0.12
C ALA A 116 -12.53 2.80 -1.19
N ARG A 117 -11.67 2.11 -1.96
CA ARG A 117 -12.10 1.25 -3.08
C ARG A 117 -11.92 -0.24 -2.78
N GLY A 118 -11.28 -0.63 -1.68
CA GLY A 118 -11.11 -2.02 -1.26
C GLY A 118 -10.42 -2.91 -2.30
N ARG A 119 -9.68 -2.32 -3.25
CA ARG A 119 -8.89 -3.06 -4.27
C ARG A 119 -7.50 -3.42 -3.79
N ALA A 120 -7.06 -2.74 -2.74
CA ALA A 120 -5.84 -3.05 -2.03
C ALA A 120 -6.14 -3.34 -0.56
N ALA A 121 -5.26 -4.09 0.07
CA ALA A 121 -5.16 -4.21 1.51
C ALA A 121 -3.71 -3.97 1.92
N PHE A 122 -3.49 -3.63 3.19
CA PHE A 122 -2.15 -3.47 3.73
C PHE A 122 -1.79 -4.65 4.63
N ALA A 123 -0.52 -5.00 4.65
CA ALA A 123 0.02 -6.10 5.44
C ALA A 123 1.38 -5.75 6.05
N GLN A 124 1.81 -6.53 7.03
CA GLN A 124 3.18 -6.60 7.53
C GLN A 124 3.80 -7.94 7.17
N SER A 125 5.12 -8.00 7.05
CA SER A 125 5.80 -9.30 7.03
C SER A 125 5.73 -9.92 8.43
N GLU A 126 5.39 -11.20 8.50
CA GLU A 126 5.41 -11.97 9.75
C GLU A 126 6.85 -12.12 10.28
N ALA A 127 7.83 -12.25 9.38
CA ALA A 127 9.25 -12.39 9.73
C ALA A 127 9.94 -11.05 10.03
N ARG A 128 9.46 -9.95 9.41
CA ARG A 128 10.01 -8.60 9.54
C ARG A 128 8.88 -7.58 9.71
N PRO A 129 8.32 -7.42 10.91
CA PRO A 129 7.15 -6.56 11.15
C PRO A 129 7.35 -5.07 10.83
N ASP A 130 8.60 -4.64 10.70
CA ASP A 130 9.08 -3.36 10.19
C ASP A 130 8.76 -3.14 8.69
N ARG A 131 8.57 -4.22 7.93
CA ARG A 131 8.25 -4.16 6.51
C ARG A 131 6.76 -4.18 6.28
N HIS A 132 6.27 -3.11 5.68
CA HIS A 132 4.87 -2.92 5.35
C HIS A 132 4.62 -3.05 3.85
N PHE A 133 3.50 -3.67 3.48
CA PHE A 133 3.14 -4.00 2.11
C PHE A 133 1.76 -3.48 1.74
N ALA A 134 1.61 -3.07 0.49
CA ALA A 134 0.34 -2.92 -0.19
C ALA A 134 0.12 -4.16 -1.08
N ILE A 135 -1.04 -4.80 -0.92
CA ILE A 135 -1.41 -6.01 -1.65
C ILE A 135 -2.63 -5.67 -2.50
N LYS A 136 -2.44 -5.66 -3.81
CA LYS A 136 -3.50 -5.35 -4.77
C LYS A 136 -4.05 -6.63 -5.40
N LEU A 137 -5.36 -6.75 -5.45
CA LEU A 137 -6.02 -7.81 -6.21
C LEU A 137 -6.16 -7.38 -7.67
N VAL A 138 -5.67 -8.20 -8.60
CA VAL A 138 -5.70 -7.93 -10.04
C VAL A 138 -6.26 -9.14 -10.78
N ARG A 139 -7.23 -8.93 -11.67
CA ARG A 139 -7.83 -10.02 -12.46
C ARG A 139 -6.80 -10.71 -13.36
N ALA A 140 -6.89 -12.04 -13.48
CA ALA A 140 -6.13 -12.78 -14.48
C ALA A 140 -6.46 -12.30 -15.90
N GLU A 141 -5.50 -12.48 -16.81
CA GLU A 141 -5.61 -12.10 -18.22
C GLU A 141 -5.89 -10.60 -18.49
N SER A 142 -5.90 -9.74 -17.46
CA SER A 142 -6.06 -8.29 -17.64
C SER A 142 -4.81 -7.64 -18.22
N VAL A 143 -4.97 -6.52 -18.94
CA VAL A 143 -3.81 -5.72 -19.41
C VAL A 143 -2.95 -5.26 -18.23
N GLU A 144 -3.58 -5.00 -17.09
CA GLU A 144 -2.90 -4.58 -15.87
C GLU A 144 -1.91 -5.63 -15.38
N ILE A 145 -2.31 -6.91 -15.20
CA ILE A 145 -1.37 -7.94 -14.73
C ILE A 145 -0.26 -8.22 -15.75
N HIS A 146 -0.55 -8.13 -17.06
CA HIS A 146 0.49 -8.27 -18.09
C HIS A 146 1.54 -7.16 -17.97
N THR A 147 1.11 -5.92 -17.75
CA THR A 147 1.98 -4.76 -17.57
C THR A 147 2.82 -4.90 -16.30
N ILE A 148 2.19 -5.28 -15.18
CA ILE A 148 2.86 -5.50 -13.89
C ILE A 148 3.91 -6.60 -14.00
N LYS A 149 3.62 -7.72 -14.66
CA LYS A 149 4.59 -8.80 -14.86
C LYS A 149 5.80 -8.34 -15.68
N LEU A 150 5.60 -7.54 -16.72
CA LEU A 150 6.70 -6.98 -17.50
C LEU A 150 7.59 -6.07 -16.63
N ILE A 151 6.98 -5.18 -15.85
CA ILE A 151 7.72 -4.30 -14.91
C ILE A 151 8.46 -5.14 -13.87
N TYR A 152 7.81 -6.17 -13.31
CA TYR A 152 8.40 -7.06 -12.31
C TYR A 152 9.62 -7.79 -12.86
N GLU A 153 9.53 -8.40 -14.05
CA GLU A 153 10.66 -9.09 -14.66
C GLU A 153 11.83 -8.14 -14.95
N ALA A 154 11.55 -6.95 -15.49
CA ALA A 154 12.59 -5.95 -15.74
C ALA A 154 13.25 -5.42 -14.45
N SER A 155 12.50 -5.36 -13.35
CA SER A 155 12.99 -4.86 -12.06
C SER A 155 13.85 -5.88 -11.29
N LYS A 156 13.87 -7.16 -11.70
CA LYS A 156 14.70 -8.20 -11.05
C LYS A 156 16.20 -7.96 -11.22
N GLU A 157 16.61 -7.37 -12.35
CA GLU A 157 18.01 -7.04 -12.60
C GLU A 157 18.42 -5.78 -11.82
N LYS A 158 17.55 -4.76 -11.85
CA LYS A 158 17.76 -3.49 -11.16
C LYS A 158 16.41 -2.85 -10.86
N PRO A 159 16.18 -2.39 -9.61
CA PRO A 159 15.01 -1.59 -9.28
C PRO A 159 14.91 -0.37 -10.20
N VAL A 160 13.70 -0.16 -10.75
CA VAL A 160 13.42 1.00 -11.61
C VAL A 160 13.05 2.18 -10.72
N ARG A 161 13.92 3.18 -10.66
CA ARG A 161 13.64 4.44 -9.97
C ARG A 161 12.41 5.09 -10.60
N GLY A 162 11.51 5.62 -9.76
CA GLY A 162 10.26 6.21 -10.20
C GLY A 162 9.08 5.26 -10.34
N LEU A 163 9.26 3.95 -10.19
CA LEU A 163 8.18 2.96 -10.15
C LEU A 163 8.09 2.30 -8.79
N ILE A 164 6.87 2.00 -8.35
CA ILE A 164 6.69 1.22 -7.12
C ILE A 164 7.26 -0.18 -7.36
N PRO A 165 8.19 -0.66 -6.51
CA PRO A 165 8.73 -2.01 -6.67
C PRO A 165 7.64 -3.08 -6.52
N VAL A 166 7.61 -4.04 -7.43
CA VAL A 166 6.80 -5.26 -7.26
C VAL A 166 7.68 -6.30 -6.59
N ILE A 167 7.29 -6.72 -5.38
CA ILE A 167 8.05 -7.68 -4.57
C ILE A 167 7.69 -9.11 -4.96
N GLU A 168 6.39 -9.37 -5.09
CA GLU A 168 5.88 -10.70 -5.36
C GLU A 168 4.55 -10.63 -6.13
N ILE A 169 4.29 -11.65 -6.94
CA ILE A 169 3.03 -11.82 -7.66
C ILE A 169 2.52 -13.24 -7.37
N ILE A 170 1.45 -13.33 -6.57
CA ILE A 170 0.93 -14.60 -6.05
C ILE A 170 -0.37 -14.96 -6.78
N PRO A 171 -0.47 -16.14 -7.42
CA PRO A 171 -1.73 -16.58 -8.01
C PRO A 171 -2.80 -16.81 -6.93
N PHE A 172 -4.01 -16.32 -7.14
CA PHE A 172 -5.13 -16.50 -6.23
C PHE A 172 -6.46 -16.57 -6.99
N ARG A 173 -7.01 -17.78 -7.19
CA ARG A 173 -8.38 -18.03 -7.69
C ARG A 173 -8.79 -17.19 -8.92
N GLY A 174 -8.09 -17.35 -10.04
CA GLY A 174 -8.37 -16.59 -11.26
C GLY A 174 -7.99 -15.11 -11.17
N HIS A 175 -7.29 -14.72 -10.10
CA HIS A 175 -6.71 -13.41 -9.88
C HIS A 175 -5.23 -13.57 -9.52
N TRP A 176 -4.57 -12.43 -9.38
CA TRP A 176 -3.21 -12.29 -8.91
C TRP A 176 -3.18 -11.28 -7.77
N LEU A 177 -2.47 -11.62 -6.70
CA LEU A 177 -2.15 -10.68 -5.62
C LEU A 177 -0.79 -10.09 -5.95
N VAL A 178 -0.77 -8.78 -6.20
CA VAL A 178 0.45 -8.03 -6.48
C VAL A 178 0.90 -7.39 -5.18
N VAL A 179 2.04 -7.85 -4.67
CA VAL A 179 2.63 -7.38 -3.42
C VAL A 179 3.68 -6.32 -3.74
N MET A 180 3.51 -5.14 -3.13
CA MET A 180 4.37 -3.98 -3.29
C MET A 180 4.71 -3.41 -1.90
N PRO A 181 5.82 -2.68 -1.72
CA PRO A 181 6.03 -1.92 -0.50
C PRO A 181 4.87 -0.94 -0.26
N ARG A 182 4.44 -0.79 0.98
CA ARG A 182 3.45 0.21 1.35
C ARG A 182 4.12 1.58 1.38
N TRP A 183 3.95 2.35 0.31
CA TRP A 183 4.36 3.74 0.24
C TRP A 183 3.20 4.66 0.61
N GLY A 184 3.52 5.85 1.13
CA GLY A 184 2.51 6.82 1.55
C GLY A 184 2.09 7.76 0.42
N GLU A 185 0.98 8.45 0.64
CA GLU A 185 0.41 9.41 -0.28
C GLU A 185 0.99 10.83 -0.06
N ASN A 186 0.44 11.80 -0.81
CA ASN A 186 0.71 13.23 -0.67
C ASN A 186 2.19 13.56 -0.83
N ILE A 187 2.76 13.27 -2.00
CA ILE A 187 4.20 13.49 -2.29
C ILE A 187 4.68 14.93 -2.01
N MET A 188 3.77 15.89 -2.05
CA MET A 188 4.04 17.30 -1.80
C MET A 188 4.06 17.67 -0.31
N LEU A 189 3.80 16.75 0.61
CA LEU A 189 3.91 17.01 2.05
C LEU A 189 5.23 16.44 2.60
N PRO A 190 5.92 17.12 3.52
CA PRO A 190 5.90 18.58 3.63
C PRO A 190 6.12 19.26 2.29
N PHE A 191 5.58 20.48 2.14
CA PHE A 191 5.90 21.27 0.95
C PHE A 191 7.40 21.48 0.87
N PRO A 192 8.04 21.14 -0.27
CA PRO A 192 9.47 21.33 -0.44
C PRO A 192 9.83 22.81 -0.25
N THR A 193 10.87 23.07 0.53
CA THR A 193 11.37 24.42 0.87
C THR A 193 12.50 24.84 -0.08
N LEU A 194 13.11 23.88 -0.77
CA LEU A 194 14.19 24.08 -1.74
C LEU A 194 13.76 23.60 -3.12
N VAL A 195 14.18 24.31 -4.17
CA VAL A 195 13.95 23.88 -5.57
C VAL A 195 14.55 22.51 -5.85
N GLY A 196 15.72 22.20 -5.26
CA GLY A 196 16.36 20.89 -5.38
C GLY A 196 15.43 19.74 -4.98
N GLN A 197 14.67 19.90 -3.88
CA GLN A 197 13.73 18.88 -3.42
C GLN A 197 12.57 18.64 -4.39
N VAL A 198 12.16 19.67 -5.13
CA VAL A 198 11.15 19.53 -6.20
C VAL A 198 11.76 18.80 -7.40
N LEU A 199 13.00 19.14 -7.76
CA LEU A 199 13.72 18.51 -8.86
C LEU A 199 13.99 17.04 -8.59
N ASP A 200 14.32 16.66 -7.35
CA ASP A 200 14.49 15.25 -6.96
C ASP A 200 13.21 14.43 -7.19
N SER A 201 12.04 14.98 -6.80
CA SER A 201 10.74 14.34 -7.07
C SER A 201 10.43 14.25 -8.57
N ILE A 202 10.71 15.31 -9.33
CA ILE A 202 10.48 15.32 -10.79
C ILE A 202 11.40 14.29 -11.47
N GLU A 203 12.66 14.21 -11.05
CA GLU A 203 13.63 13.24 -11.59
C GLU A 203 13.14 11.81 -11.36
N ASP A 204 12.76 11.46 -10.12
CA ASP A 204 12.17 10.15 -9.81
C ASP A 204 11.00 9.83 -10.76
N LEU A 205 10.02 10.72 -10.86
CA LEU A 205 8.80 10.48 -11.66
C LEU A 205 9.08 10.40 -13.16
N LEU A 206 9.99 11.22 -13.68
CA LEU A 206 10.39 11.19 -15.09
C LEU A 206 11.21 9.95 -15.44
N GLU A 207 12.04 9.44 -14.52
CA GLU A 207 12.72 8.15 -14.71
C GLU A 207 11.72 7.00 -14.83
N GLY A 208 10.70 6.96 -13.96
CA GLY A 208 9.63 5.96 -14.02
C GLY A 208 8.84 6.04 -15.33
N LEU A 209 8.42 7.24 -15.74
CA LEU A 209 7.74 7.46 -17.02
C LEU A 209 8.64 7.10 -18.22
N GLY A 210 9.92 7.45 -18.16
CA GLY A 210 10.91 7.10 -19.19
C GLY A 210 11.03 5.59 -19.35
N PHE A 211 11.08 4.86 -18.24
CA PHE A 211 11.05 3.40 -18.26
C PHE A 211 9.78 2.87 -18.92
N LEU A 212 8.59 3.32 -18.48
CA LEU A 212 7.31 2.86 -19.05
C LEU A 212 7.25 3.11 -20.56
N HIS A 213 7.60 4.33 -20.99
CA HIS A 213 7.58 4.68 -22.41
C HIS A 213 8.61 3.90 -23.23
N SER A 214 9.80 3.60 -22.69
CA SER A 214 10.79 2.76 -23.36
C SER A 214 10.32 1.31 -23.58
N HIS A 215 9.33 0.87 -22.79
CA HIS A 215 8.67 -0.44 -22.92
C HIS A 215 7.29 -0.35 -23.59
N ASN A 216 6.97 0.77 -24.24
CA ASN A 216 5.69 1.03 -24.90
C ASN A 216 4.45 0.95 -23.98
N ILE A 217 4.64 1.24 -22.70
CA ILE A 217 3.58 1.30 -21.70
C ILE A 217 3.16 2.76 -21.53
N VAL A 218 1.87 3.03 -21.67
CA VAL A 218 1.28 4.35 -21.40
C VAL A 218 0.46 4.26 -20.11
N HIS A 219 0.84 5.00 -19.07
CA HIS A 219 0.21 4.91 -17.74
C HIS A 219 -1.29 5.28 -17.75
N ARG A 220 -1.68 6.28 -18.56
CA ARG A 220 -3.06 6.78 -18.79
C ARG A 220 -3.84 7.33 -17.60
N ASP A 221 -3.48 7.03 -16.35
CA ASP A 221 -4.09 7.60 -15.14
C ASP A 221 -3.06 8.37 -14.30
N HIS A 222 -2.25 9.23 -14.93
CA HIS A 222 -1.27 10.04 -14.19
C HIS A 222 -1.99 11.16 -13.43
N SER A 223 -2.26 10.94 -12.15
CA SER A 223 -2.92 11.89 -11.26
C SER A 223 -2.30 11.83 -9.86
N ALA A 224 -2.43 12.90 -9.08
CA ALA A 224 -1.79 13.02 -7.77
C ALA A 224 -2.11 11.86 -6.79
N LYS A 225 -3.27 11.21 -6.96
CA LYS A 225 -3.71 10.06 -6.16
C LYS A 225 -2.90 8.77 -6.44
N ASN A 226 -2.24 8.70 -7.60
CA ASN A 226 -1.43 7.56 -8.02
C ASN A 226 0.08 7.87 -7.85
N LEU A 227 0.42 9.00 -7.22
CA LEU A 227 1.79 9.32 -6.87
C LEU A 227 2.01 8.96 -5.41
N VAL A 228 3.05 8.19 -5.15
CA VAL A 228 3.41 7.74 -3.80
C VAL A 228 4.83 8.11 -3.45
N VAL A 229 5.13 8.09 -2.15
CA VAL A 229 6.46 8.36 -1.58
C VAL A 229 6.85 7.22 -0.63
N ASN A 230 8.13 6.88 -0.56
CA ASN A 230 8.67 5.89 0.37
C ASN A 230 8.68 6.35 1.84
N HIS A 231 7.59 6.99 2.28
CA HIS A 231 7.37 7.44 3.64
C HIS A 231 5.87 7.35 3.93
N VAL A 232 5.50 6.72 5.04
CA VAL A 232 4.11 6.66 5.50
C VAL A 232 3.98 7.55 6.73
N PRO A 233 3.18 8.63 6.64
CA PRO A 233 2.92 9.48 7.79
C PRO A 233 1.96 8.83 8.79
N VAL A 234 2.17 9.12 10.08
CA VAL A 234 1.11 9.05 11.09
C VAL A 234 0.24 10.28 10.88
N LEU A 235 -0.80 10.16 10.05
CA LEU A 235 -1.77 11.24 9.93
C LEU A 235 -2.68 11.18 11.15
N THR A 236 -2.77 12.20 12.00
CA THR A 236 -4.04 12.44 12.70
C THR A 236 -4.92 13.35 11.83
N TYR A 237 -6.25 13.30 12.00
CA TYR A 237 -7.20 14.13 11.24
C TYR A 237 -6.90 15.64 11.34
N GLU A 238 -6.17 16.05 12.39
CA GLU A 238 -5.77 17.42 12.66
C GLU A 238 -4.39 17.78 12.06
N ASP A 239 -3.57 16.78 11.69
CA ASP A 239 -2.17 16.93 11.27
C ASP A 239 -1.95 17.18 9.77
N LEU A 240 -2.99 17.39 8.97
CA LEU A 240 -2.80 17.88 7.59
C LEU A 240 -2.06 19.24 7.53
N ARG A 241 -1.86 19.90 8.68
CA ARG A 241 -1.12 21.15 8.83
C ARG A 241 0.27 20.98 9.46
N GLU A 242 0.54 19.89 10.16
CA GLU A 242 1.80 19.68 10.87
C GLU A 242 2.55 18.50 10.27
N VAL A 243 3.75 18.80 9.80
CA VAL A 243 4.61 17.87 9.09
C VAL A 243 5.30 16.97 10.11
N PRO A 244 5.25 15.63 9.95
CA PRO A 244 6.07 14.75 10.77
C PRO A 244 7.56 15.11 10.61
N PRO A 245 8.30 15.42 11.70
CA PRO A 245 9.70 15.84 11.63
C PRO A 245 10.60 14.87 10.86
N THR A 246 10.30 13.59 10.98
CA THR A 246 10.92 12.46 10.26
C THR A 246 10.83 12.58 8.74
N ARG A 247 9.66 12.94 8.18
CA ARG A 247 9.48 13.12 6.74
C ARG A 247 10.25 14.34 6.22
N GLN A 248 10.25 15.43 6.98
CA GLN A 248 11.03 16.62 6.65
C GLN A 248 12.54 16.31 6.66
N ALA A 249 13.02 15.63 7.71
CA ALA A 249 14.42 15.22 7.81
C ALA A 249 14.82 14.30 6.64
N ALA A 250 13.96 13.34 6.27
CA ALA A 250 14.19 12.48 5.11
C ALA A 250 14.23 13.26 3.78
N ARG A 251 13.39 14.30 3.64
CA ARG A 251 13.42 15.21 2.48
C ARG A 251 14.71 16.03 2.44
N ASP A 252 15.10 16.61 3.57
CA ASP A 252 16.31 17.43 3.68
C ASP A 252 17.59 16.61 3.45
N ALA A 253 17.57 15.33 3.82
CA ALA A 253 18.65 14.38 3.55
C ALA A 253 18.64 13.82 2.11
N GLY A 254 17.63 14.12 1.27
CA GLY A 254 17.53 13.62 -0.11
C GLY A 254 17.28 12.12 -0.22
N VAL A 255 16.73 11.48 0.83
CA VAL A 255 16.48 10.03 0.88
C VAL A 255 15.04 9.65 0.56
N LEU A 256 14.13 10.63 0.43
CA LEU A 256 12.79 10.37 -0.11
C LEU A 256 12.88 9.94 -1.57
N ARG A 257 12.04 8.97 -1.92
CA ARG A 257 11.83 8.47 -3.28
C ARG A 257 10.36 8.54 -3.61
N HIS A 258 10.09 8.89 -4.85
CA HIS A 258 8.75 9.05 -5.39
C HIS A 258 8.51 8.04 -6.49
N ALA A 259 7.27 7.61 -6.63
CA ALA A 259 6.91 6.67 -7.67
C ALA A 259 5.50 6.90 -8.20
N ILE A 260 5.29 6.42 -9.43
CA ILE A 260 3.99 6.18 -10.06
C ILE A 260 3.58 4.72 -9.94
#